data_AF-A0A937FSX4-F1
#
_entry.id   AF-A0A937FSX4-F1
#
_cell.length_a   1.000
_cell.length_b   1.000
_cell.length_c   1.000
_cell.angle_alpha   90.00
_cell.angle_beta   90.00
_cell.angle_gamma   90.00
#
_symmetry.space_group_name_H-M   'P 1'
#
loop_
_entity.id
_entity.type
_entity.pdbx_description
1 polymer ?
#
loop_
_entity_poly.entity_id
_entity_poly.type
_entity_poly.pdbx_seq_one_letter_code
_entity_poly.pdbx_strand_id
1 'polypeptide(L)'
;HGNIGECYMKAGDLNKAEKWLNEALQLKIALDGADKRPNFNYLGELAVLKADYQAALSHYDQVIALSGTDSELLSKEVSKALDALQNLSTNTSAVTSGLTVPTQKYSLTKDKRNKLLEEQKKLIESRYIQEDVDKAELEIAQMNESEKYKKDIARKDGQMQFWYGVIVTLLVVMIVVVIVYSNKLRKLTKYKVKYTKSMVPLIKELNLLSESTEKNSV
;
A
#
# COMPACT_ATOMS: atom_id res chain seq x y z
N HIS A 1 11.06 40.75 4.85
CA HIS A 1 11.10 42.05 4.14
C HIS A 1 10.09 42.14 2.98
N GLY A 2 9.95 41.14 2.09
CA GLY A 2 8.95 41.19 1.00
C GLY A 2 7.51 41.50 1.46
N ASN A 3 7.02 40.78 2.48
CA ASN A 3 5.68 41.02 3.04
C ASN A 3 5.54 42.39 3.73
N ILE A 4 6.64 42.95 4.26
CA ILE A 4 6.63 44.29 4.87
C ILE A 4 6.43 45.34 3.78
N GLY A 5 7.13 45.19 2.65
CA GLY A 5 6.93 46.03 1.47
C GLY A 5 5.48 45.97 0.96
N GLU A 6 4.90 44.77 0.86
CA GLU A 6 3.49 44.60 0.49
C GLU A 6 2.54 45.31 1.48
N CYS A 7 2.80 45.23 2.79
CA CYS A 7 1.98 45.94 3.79
C CYS A 7 2.01 47.46 3.57
N TYR A 8 3.17 48.06 3.33
CA TYR A 8 3.26 49.49 3.04
C TYR A 8 2.60 49.87 1.72
N MET A 9 2.69 49.00 0.72
CA MET A 9 2.01 49.19 -0.57
C MET A 9 0.49 49.24 -0.38
N LYS A 10 -0.08 48.31 0.40
CA LYS A 10 -1.51 48.30 0.76
C LYS A 10 -1.92 49.50 1.61
N ALA A 11 -1.00 50.03 2.41
CA ALA A 11 -1.21 51.26 3.18
C ALA A 11 -1.05 52.54 2.36
N GLY A 12 -0.66 52.45 1.07
CA GLY A 12 -0.42 53.60 0.19
C GLY A 12 0.92 54.30 0.37
N ASP A 13 1.78 53.84 1.30
CA ASP A 13 3.13 54.40 1.50
C ASP A 13 4.11 53.76 0.51
N LEU A 14 4.00 54.18 -0.76
CA LEU A 14 4.74 53.59 -1.88
C LEU A 14 6.26 53.76 -1.75
N ASN A 15 6.73 54.82 -1.08
CA ASN A 15 8.15 55.06 -0.86
C ASN A 15 8.74 54.08 0.17
N LYS A 16 8.02 53.84 1.28
CA LYS A 16 8.45 52.79 2.24
C LYS A 16 8.34 51.40 1.62
N ALA A 17 7.28 51.15 0.84
CA ALA A 17 7.13 49.89 0.12
C ALA A 17 8.37 49.60 -0.75
N GLU A 18 8.77 50.58 -1.57
CA GLU A 18 9.95 50.49 -2.42
C GLU A 18 11.23 50.17 -1.65
N LYS A 19 11.48 50.89 -0.55
CA LYS A 19 12.65 50.66 0.30
C LYS A 19 12.71 49.21 0.78
N TRP A 20 11.62 48.73 1.39
CA TRP A 20 11.58 47.38 1.95
C TRP A 20 11.63 46.28 0.88
N LEU A 21 11.02 46.49 -0.28
CA LEU A 21 11.06 45.54 -1.40
C LEU A 21 12.47 45.44 -2.01
N ASN A 22 13.17 46.58 -2.16
CA ASN A 22 14.54 46.62 -2.65
C ASN A 22 15.53 46.01 -1.65
N GLU A 23 15.41 46.32 -0.35
CA GLU A 23 16.20 45.67 0.69
C GLU A 23 15.99 44.15 0.69
N ALA A 24 14.73 43.70 0.57
CA ALA A 24 14.40 42.29 0.46
C ALA A 24 15.03 41.64 -0.78
N LEU A 25 15.08 42.35 -1.91
CA LEU A 25 15.65 41.83 -3.15
C LEU A 25 17.18 41.74 -3.04
N GLN A 26 17.83 42.75 -2.47
CA GLN A 26 19.28 42.75 -2.23
C GLN A 26 19.71 41.58 -1.35
N LEU A 27 18.97 41.30 -0.26
CA LEU A 27 19.22 40.15 0.59
C LEU A 27 19.09 38.83 -0.17
N LYS A 28 18.08 38.70 -1.05
CA LYS A 28 17.91 37.50 -1.88
C LYS A 28 18.95 37.38 -3.01
N ILE A 29 19.52 38.48 -3.47
CA ILE A 29 20.64 38.45 -4.43
C ILE A 29 21.91 37.95 -3.73
N ALA A 30 22.12 38.33 -2.47
CA ALA A 30 23.25 37.86 -1.67
C ALA A 30 23.15 36.38 -1.23
N LEU A 31 21.97 35.75 -1.36
CA LEU A 31 21.72 34.36 -1.01
C LEU A 31 21.64 33.49 -2.26
N ASP A 32 22.53 32.49 -2.35
CA ASP A 32 22.50 31.53 -3.45
C ASP A 32 21.22 30.67 -3.41
N GLY A 33 20.68 30.35 -4.58
CA GLY A 33 19.43 29.60 -4.74
C GLY A 33 18.15 30.31 -4.24
N ALA A 34 18.23 31.52 -3.68
CA ALA A 34 17.03 32.21 -3.20
C ALA A 34 16.12 32.65 -4.35
N ASP A 35 14.83 32.34 -4.24
CA ASP A 35 13.82 32.72 -5.23
C ASP A 35 13.50 34.22 -5.16
N LYS A 36 13.88 34.93 -6.22
CA LYS A 36 13.74 36.38 -6.37
C LYS A 36 12.41 36.79 -7.03
N ARG A 37 11.70 35.85 -7.67
CA ARG A 37 10.46 36.12 -8.42
C ARG A 37 9.36 36.82 -7.61
N PRO A 38 9.12 36.47 -6.32
CA PRO A 38 8.14 37.20 -5.53
C PRO A 38 8.47 38.69 -5.39
N ASN A 39 9.76 39.05 -5.24
CA ASN A 39 10.18 40.43 -5.08
C ASN A 39 10.00 41.23 -6.38
N PHE A 40 10.36 40.63 -7.51
CA PHE A 40 10.14 41.25 -8.81
C PHE A 40 8.65 41.45 -9.10
N ASN A 41 7.78 40.50 -8.72
CA ASN A 41 6.32 40.71 -8.82
C ASN A 41 5.85 41.91 -7.98
N TYR A 42 6.29 42.02 -6.71
CA TYR A 42 5.90 43.15 -5.87
C TYR A 42 6.46 44.49 -6.38
N LEU A 43 7.68 44.51 -6.92
CA LEU A 43 8.25 45.71 -7.53
C LEU A 43 7.51 46.10 -8.80
N GLY A 44 7.08 45.12 -9.61
CA GLY A 44 6.22 45.36 -10.76
C GLY A 44 4.86 45.96 -10.37
N GLU A 45 4.22 45.44 -9.32
CA GLU A 45 2.96 45.96 -8.80
C GLU A 45 3.11 47.38 -8.26
N LEU A 46 4.19 47.62 -7.49
CA LEU A 46 4.53 48.95 -7.00
C LEU A 46 4.74 49.95 -8.14
N ALA A 47 5.44 49.55 -9.21
CA ALA A 47 5.65 50.39 -10.37
C ALA A 47 4.33 50.74 -11.09
N VAL A 48 3.39 49.78 -11.19
CA VAL A 48 2.02 50.07 -11.67
C VAL A 48 1.33 51.11 -10.80
N LEU A 49 1.42 50.99 -9.47
CA LEU A 49 0.80 51.96 -8.54
C LEU A 49 1.42 53.36 -8.66
N LYS A 50 2.70 53.45 -9.03
CA LYS A 50 3.39 54.71 -9.32
C LYS A 50 3.18 55.21 -10.76
N ALA A 51 2.39 54.49 -11.57
CA ALA A 51 2.22 54.72 -13.01
C ALA A 51 3.53 54.67 -13.84
N ASP A 52 4.57 54.00 -13.32
CA ASP A 52 5.80 53.70 -14.06
C ASP A 52 5.65 52.34 -14.76
N TYR A 53 4.91 52.35 -15.86
CA TYR A 53 4.57 51.11 -16.57
C TYR A 53 5.76 50.46 -17.28
N GLN A 54 6.81 51.24 -17.59
CA GLN A 54 8.05 50.71 -18.17
C GLN A 54 8.85 49.92 -17.12
N ALA A 55 8.97 50.44 -15.90
CA ALA A 55 9.56 49.71 -14.79
C ALA A 55 8.71 48.47 -14.43
N ALA A 56 7.39 48.59 -14.45
CA ALA A 56 6.48 47.46 -14.22
C ALA A 56 6.72 46.31 -15.21
N LEU A 57 6.77 46.63 -16.51
CA LEU A 57 7.07 45.67 -17.58
C LEU A 57 8.43 45.00 -17.33
N SER A 58 9.46 45.79 -17.01
CA SER A 58 10.80 45.27 -16.75
C SER A 58 10.82 44.27 -15.58
N HIS A 59 10.16 44.60 -14.47
CA HIS A 59 10.11 43.73 -13.30
C HIS A 59 9.34 42.42 -13.55
N TYR A 60 8.20 42.48 -14.24
CA TYR A 60 7.51 41.24 -14.61
C TYR A 60 8.29 40.41 -15.62
N ASP A 61 9.03 41.03 -16.55
CA ASP A 61 9.89 40.30 -17.47
C ASP A 61 11.03 39.57 -16.74
N GLN A 62 11.57 40.13 -15.66
CA GLN A 62 12.53 39.43 -14.79
C GLN A 62 11.94 38.17 -14.16
N VAL A 63 10.65 38.15 -13.80
CA VAL A 63 9.99 36.93 -13.30
C VAL A 63 9.99 35.83 -14.37
N ILE A 64 9.71 36.20 -15.61
CA ILE A 64 9.71 35.27 -16.74
C ILE A 64 11.14 34.79 -17.04
N ALA A 65 12.13 35.70 -17.06
CA ALA A 65 13.52 35.38 -17.32
C ALA A 65 14.13 34.44 -16.27
N LEU A 66 13.73 34.57 -15.00
CA LEU A 66 14.15 33.68 -13.91
C LEU A 66 13.50 32.30 -13.95
N SER A 67 12.52 32.09 -14.83
CA SER A 67 11.83 30.81 -14.98
C SER A 67 12.40 30.07 -16.17
N GLY A 68 13.64 29.63 -16.02
CA GLY A 68 14.47 29.05 -17.08
C GLY A 68 14.14 27.59 -17.39
N THR A 69 13.46 26.90 -16.48
CA THR A 69 13.07 25.49 -16.62
C THR A 69 11.57 25.29 -16.68
N ASP A 70 11.14 24.17 -17.27
CA ASP A 70 9.72 23.80 -17.35
C ASP A 70 9.07 23.66 -15.97
N SER A 71 9.80 23.15 -14.97
CA SER A 71 9.31 23.07 -13.59
C SER A 71 9.10 24.45 -12.96
N GLU A 72 9.92 25.44 -13.31
CA GLU A 72 9.80 26.80 -12.79
C GLU A 72 8.66 27.57 -13.42
N LEU A 73 8.25 27.25 -14.65
CA LEU A 73 7.07 27.85 -15.30
C LEU A 73 5.77 27.56 -14.56
N LEU A 74 5.71 26.48 -13.79
CA LEU A 74 4.53 26.13 -12.98
C LEU A 74 4.41 26.94 -11.69
N SER A 75 5.39 27.80 -11.37
CA SER A 75 5.34 28.61 -10.15
C SER A 75 4.16 29.60 -10.17
N LYS A 76 3.63 29.89 -8.99
CA LYS A 76 2.55 30.86 -8.80
C LYS A 76 2.97 32.26 -9.25
N GLU A 77 4.24 32.58 -9.06
CA GLU A 77 4.87 33.86 -9.39
C GLU A 77 4.87 34.09 -10.90
N VAL A 78 5.12 33.06 -11.72
CA VAL A 78 5.04 33.14 -13.18
C VAL A 78 3.61 33.42 -13.63
N SER A 79 2.62 32.74 -13.06
CA SER A 79 1.21 33.00 -13.36
C SER A 79 0.85 34.45 -13.07
N LYS A 80 1.21 34.95 -11.89
CA LYS A 80 0.96 36.34 -11.48
C LYS A 80 1.60 37.33 -12.45
N ALA A 81 2.87 37.11 -12.83
CA ALA A 81 3.56 37.97 -13.78
C ALA A 81 2.89 37.97 -15.15
N LEU A 82 2.52 36.81 -15.69
CA LEU A 82 1.84 36.69 -16.98
C LEU A 82 0.48 37.39 -16.98
N ASP A 83 -0.30 37.25 -15.90
CA ASP A 83 -1.59 37.93 -15.77
C ASP A 83 -1.41 39.45 -15.62
N ALA A 84 -0.39 39.90 -14.88
CA ALA A 84 -0.05 41.32 -14.78
C ALA A 84 0.45 41.91 -16.11
N LEU A 85 1.22 41.17 -16.89
CA LEU A 85 1.68 41.55 -18.23
C LEU A 85 0.50 41.63 -19.21
N GLN A 86 -0.46 40.71 -19.11
CA GLN A 86 -1.71 40.77 -19.87
C GLN A 86 -2.50 42.03 -19.50
N ASN A 87 -2.64 42.34 -18.21
CA ASN A 87 -3.32 43.54 -17.75
C ASN A 87 -2.60 44.83 -18.18
N LEU A 88 -1.27 44.86 -18.14
CA LEU A 88 -0.47 46.00 -18.64
C LEU A 88 -0.73 46.24 -20.13
N SER A 89 -0.85 45.17 -20.94
CA SER A 89 -1.08 45.30 -22.38
C SER A 89 -2.45 45.86 -22.75
N THR A 90 -3.44 45.75 -21.85
CA THR A 90 -4.81 46.24 -22.05
C THR A 90 -5.12 47.50 -21.24
N ASN A 91 -4.23 47.92 -20.34
CA ASN A 91 -4.42 49.11 -19.51
C ASN A 91 -4.31 50.37 -20.36
N THR A 92 -5.39 51.13 -20.46
CA THR A 92 -5.46 52.36 -21.26
C THR A 92 -4.37 53.36 -20.89
N SER A 93 -4.09 53.60 -19.61
CA SER A 93 -3.06 54.54 -19.15
C SER A 93 -1.65 54.08 -19.53
N ALA A 94 -1.38 52.77 -19.49
CA ALA A 94 -0.12 52.22 -19.95
C ALA A 94 0.04 52.36 -21.47
N VAL A 95 -1.01 52.04 -22.25
CA VAL A 95 -0.99 52.17 -23.71
C VAL A 95 -0.84 53.63 -24.13
N THR A 96 -1.55 54.57 -23.49
CA THR A 96 -1.44 56.00 -23.80
C THR A 96 -0.09 56.60 -23.39
N SER A 97 0.62 55.99 -22.42
CA SER A 97 2.00 56.36 -22.09
C SER A 97 3.03 55.95 -23.17
N GLY A 98 2.61 55.22 -24.21
CA GLY A 98 3.48 54.72 -25.27
C GLY A 98 4.13 53.36 -24.95
N LEU A 99 3.72 52.70 -23.87
CA LEU A 99 4.24 51.38 -23.51
C LEU A 99 3.89 50.36 -24.61
N THR A 100 4.91 49.64 -25.10
CA THR A 100 4.73 48.49 -25.97
C THR A 100 5.06 47.21 -25.22
N VAL A 101 4.05 46.37 -25.01
CA VAL A 101 4.21 45.07 -24.34
C VAL A 101 4.39 43.96 -25.40
N PRO A 102 5.46 43.13 -25.34
CA PRO A 102 5.66 41.98 -26.23
C PRO A 102 4.64 40.84 -26.04
N THR A 103 3.36 41.07 -26.35
CA THR A 103 2.25 40.15 -26.04
C THR A 103 2.45 38.74 -26.60
N GLN A 104 3.02 38.61 -27.80
CA GLN A 104 3.32 37.30 -28.41
C GLN A 104 4.31 36.45 -27.60
N LYS A 105 5.33 37.09 -27.00
CA LYS A 105 6.32 36.39 -26.13
C LYS A 105 5.61 35.79 -24.91
N TYR A 106 4.74 36.57 -24.27
CA TYR A 106 4.08 36.17 -23.04
C TYR A 106 2.93 35.19 -23.29
N SER A 107 2.23 35.29 -24.43
CA SER A 107 1.22 34.30 -24.81
C SER A 107 1.85 32.92 -25.03
N LEU A 108 2.97 32.85 -25.76
CA LEU A 108 3.70 31.58 -25.96
C LEU A 108 4.15 30.96 -24.63
N THR A 109 4.63 31.80 -23.71
CA THR A 109 5.03 31.37 -22.36
C THR A 109 3.84 30.84 -21.56
N LYS A 110 2.69 31.51 -21.63
CA LYS A 110 1.44 31.11 -20.98
C LYS A 110 0.91 29.79 -21.54
N ASP A 111 0.95 29.61 -22.86
CA ASP A 111 0.54 28.37 -23.54
C ASP A 111 1.44 27.19 -23.16
N LYS A 112 2.76 27.40 -23.14
CA LYS A 112 3.73 26.39 -22.68
C LYS A 112 3.44 25.96 -21.24
N ARG A 113 3.24 26.92 -20.34
CA ARG A 113 2.85 26.65 -18.94
C ARG A 113 1.55 25.85 -18.84
N ASN A 114 0.52 26.24 -19.59
CA ASN A 114 -0.77 25.56 -19.57
C ASN A 114 -0.67 24.10 -20.06
N LYS A 115 0.14 23.86 -21.09
CA LYS A 115 0.43 22.50 -21.57
C LYS A 115 1.11 21.65 -20.49
N LEU A 116 2.13 22.20 -19.82
CA LEU A 116 2.82 21.52 -18.71
C LEU A 116 1.87 21.20 -17.55
N LEU A 117 0.95 22.12 -17.23
CA LEU A 117 -0.05 21.91 -16.18
C LEU A 117 -1.01 20.76 -16.54
N GLU A 118 -1.43 20.69 -17.79
CA GLU A 118 -2.28 19.61 -18.29
C GLU A 118 -1.56 18.25 -18.30
N GLU A 119 -0.28 18.23 -18.66
CA GLU A 119 0.57 17.02 -18.58
C GLU A 119 0.73 16.54 -17.13
N GLN A 120 0.99 17.46 -16.19
CA GLN A 120 1.05 17.14 -14.76
C GLN A 120 -0.28 16.61 -14.23
N LYS A 121 -1.40 17.21 -14.63
CA LYS A 121 -2.73 16.75 -14.24
C LYS A 121 -2.98 15.31 -14.72
N LYS A 122 -2.69 15.02 -15.98
CA LYS A 122 -2.83 13.66 -16.55
C LYS A 122 -1.93 12.64 -15.84
N LEU A 123 -0.72 13.03 -15.47
CA LEU A 123 0.21 12.16 -14.73
C LEU A 123 -0.31 11.86 -13.32
N ILE A 124 -0.90 12.84 -12.64
CA ILE A 124 -1.51 12.64 -11.32
C ILE A 124 -2.73 11.71 -11.45
N GLU A 125 -3.59 11.94 -12.42
CA GLU A 125 -4.76 11.10 -12.68
C GLU A 125 -4.37 9.65 -13.00
N SER A 126 -3.33 9.42 -13.82
CA SER A 126 -2.88 8.07 -14.13
C SER A 126 -2.26 7.35 -12.92
N ARG A 127 -1.49 8.06 -12.08
CA ARG A 127 -0.95 7.49 -10.83
C ARG A 127 -2.05 7.12 -9.84
N TYR A 128 -3.07 7.97 -9.71
CA TYR A 128 -4.21 7.69 -8.84
C TYR A 128 -4.94 6.41 -9.28
N ILE A 129 -5.21 6.27 -10.60
CA ILE A 129 -5.82 5.06 -11.16
C ILE A 129 -4.93 3.83 -10.92
N GLN A 130 -3.62 3.96 -11.10
CA GLN A 130 -2.69 2.85 -10.89
C GLN A 130 -2.68 2.38 -9.43
N GLU A 131 -2.70 3.30 -8.46
CA GLU A 131 -2.74 2.95 -7.03
C GLU A 131 -4.02 2.17 -6.67
N ASP A 132 -5.17 2.57 -7.22
CA ASP A 132 -6.43 1.85 -7.04
C ASP A 132 -6.39 0.44 -7.66
N VAL A 133 -5.77 0.29 -8.84
CA VAL A 133 -5.57 -1.01 -9.49
C VAL A 133 -4.64 -1.90 -8.67
N ASP A 134 -3.48 -1.38 -8.23
CA ASP A 134 -2.50 -2.12 -7.45
C ASP A 134 -3.11 -2.64 -6.13
N LYS A 135 -3.97 -1.83 -5.50
CA LYS A 135 -4.70 -2.23 -4.29
C LYS A 135 -5.69 -3.36 -4.59
N ALA A 136 -6.45 -3.27 -5.68
CA ALA A 136 -7.38 -4.32 -6.09
C ALA A 136 -6.66 -5.63 -6.42
N GLU A 137 -5.50 -5.56 -7.11
CA GLU A 137 -4.67 -6.72 -7.40
C GLU A 137 -4.16 -7.40 -6.12
N LEU A 138 -3.74 -6.61 -5.12
CA LEU A 138 -3.32 -7.13 -3.82
C LEU A 138 -4.47 -7.85 -3.09
N GLU A 139 -5.67 -7.27 -3.09
CA GLU A 139 -6.85 -7.90 -2.47
C GLU A 139 -7.21 -9.21 -3.17
N ILE A 140 -7.16 -9.27 -4.51
CA ILE A 140 -7.37 -10.50 -5.28
C ILE A 140 -6.31 -11.55 -4.95
N ALA A 141 -5.04 -11.17 -4.83
CA ALA A 141 -3.97 -12.08 -4.45
C ALA A 141 -4.20 -12.68 -3.05
N GLN A 142 -4.57 -11.85 -2.07
CA GLN A 142 -4.90 -12.30 -0.71
C GLN A 142 -6.11 -13.23 -0.68
N MET A 143 -7.14 -12.93 -1.46
CA MET A 143 -8.31 -13.82 -1.59
C MET A 143 -7.91 -15.18 -2.17
N ASN A 144 -7.12 -15.21 -3.24
CA ASN A 144 -6.64 -16.44 -3.86
C ASN A 144 -5.79 -17.29 -2.91
N GLU A 145 -4.92 -16.67 -2.10
CA GLU A 145 -4.16 -17.36 -1.07
C GLU A 145 -5.08 -17.96 0.01
N SER A 146 -6.09 -17.19 0.46
CA SER A 146 -7.07 -17.65 1.44
C SER A 146 -7.90 -18.83 0.91
N GLU A 147 -8.27 -18.81 -0.37
CA GLU A 147 -8.98 -19.92 -1.02
C GLU A 147 -8.11 -21.17 -1.13
N LYS A 148 -6.83 -21.00 -1.48
CA LYS A 148 -5.88 -22.11 -1.51
C LYS A 148 -5.77 -22.76 -0.13
N TYR A 149 -5.63 -21.95 0.92
CA TYR A 149 -5.60 -22.43 2.30
C TYR A 149 -6.88 -23.17 2.69
N LYS A 150 -8.06 -22.65 2.33
CA LYS A 150 -9.35 -23.34 2.55
C LYS A 150 -9.41 -24.69 1.83
N LYS A 151 -8.95 -24.77 0.58
CA LYS A 151 -8.89 -26.02 -0.19
C LYS A 151 -7.94 -27.04 0.46
N ASP A 152 -6.80 -26.59 0.96
CA ASP A 152 -5.84 -27.44 1.66
C ASP A 152 -6.38 -27.97 2.99
N ILE A 153 -7.11 -27.15 3.75
CA ILE A 153 -7.84 -27.60 4.96
C ILE A 153 -8.88 -28.64 4.58
N ALA A 154 -9.75 -28.35 3.62
CA ALA A 154 -10.81 -29.28 3.21
C ALA A 154 -10.24 -30.63 2.74
N ARG A 155 -9.10 -30.62 2.05
CA ARG A 155 -8.38 -31.83 1.65
C ARG A 155 -7.87 -32.61 2.86
N LYS A 156 -7.27 -31.93 3.85
CA LYS A 156 -6.79 -32.57 5.09
C LYS A 156 -7.94 -33.12 5.92
N ASP A 157 -9.04 -32.40 6.04
CA ASP A 157 -10.24 -32.86 6.75
C ASP A 157 -10.81 -34.11 6.08
N GLY A 158 -10.91 -34.14 4.75
CA GLY A 158 -11.30 -35.34 4.00
C GLY A 158 -10.37 -36.53 4.25
N GLN A 159 -9.05 -36.30 4.28
CA GLN A 159 -8.06 -37.33 4.62
C GLN A 159 -8.20 -37.81 6.08
N MET A 160 -8.44 -36.91 7.03
CA MET A 160 -8.63 -37.29 8.43
C MET A 160 -9.89 -38.12 8.62
N GLN A 161 -11.00 -37.75 7.98
CA GLN A 161 -12.25 -38.52 8.01
C GLN A 161 -12.05 -39.93 7.44
N PHE A 162 -11.30 -40.04 6.33
CA PHE A 162 -10.92 -41.34 5.76
C PHE A 162 -10.13 -42.20 6.76
N TRP A 163 -9.06 -41.66 7.36
CA TRP A 163 -8.24 -42.39 8.34
C TRP A 163 -9.02 -42.78 9.59
N TYR A 164 -9.90 -41.91 10.08
CA TYR A 164 -10.78 -42.23 11.20
C TYR A 164 -11.69 -43.42 10.88
N GLY A 165 -12.29 -43.46 9.68
CA GLY A 165 -13.07 -44.60 9.22
C GLY A 165 -12.26 -45.91 9.15
N VAL A 166 -11.00 -45.84 8.70
CA VAL A 166 -10.09 -47.00 8.68
C VAL A 166 -9.80 -47.51 10.10
N ILE A 167 -9.46 -46.62 11.04
CA ILE A 167 -9.15 -46.98 12.44
C ILE A 167 -10.37 -47.62 13.11
N VAL A 168 -11.55 -47.02 12.97
CA VAL A 168 -12.80 -47.57 13.53
C VAL A 168 -13.08 -48.96 12.98
N THR A 169 -12.91 -49.16 11.67
CA THR A 169 -13.10 -50.47 11.03
C THR A 169 -12.13 -51.52 11.58
N LEU A 170 -10.85 -51.17 11.73
CA LEU A 170 -9.83 -52.06 12.31
C LEU A 170 -10.16 -52.44 13.77
N LEU A 171 -10.65 -51.50 14.58
CA LEU A 171 -11.07 -51.77 15.95
C LEU A 171 -12.25 -52.75 16.01
N VAL A 172 -13.25 -52.59 15.14
CA VAL A 172 -14.38 -53.53 15.05
C VAL A 172 -13.91 -54.93 14.68
N VAL A 173 -13.01 -55.06 13.68
CA VAL A 173 -12.43 -56.36 13.29
C VAL A 173 -11.67 -56.98 14.46
N MET A 174 -10.86 -56.20 15.18
CA MET A 174 -10.13 -56.68 16.36
C MET A 174 -11.08 -57.21 17.44
N ILE A 175 -12.17 -56.49 17.74
CA ILE A 175 -13.20 -56.92 18.70
C ILE A 175 -13.83 -58.24 18.26
N VAL A 176 -14.19 -58.38 16.97
CA VAL A 176 -14.75 -59.61 16.42
C VAL A 176 -13.77 -60.78 16.57
N VAL A 177 -12.48 -60.57 16.27
CA VAL A 177 -11.43 -61.59 16.44
C VAL A 177 -11.32 -62.02 17.91
N VAL A 178 -11.34 -61.07 18.86
CA VAL A 178 -11.32 -61.37 20.30
C VAL A 178 -12.57 -62.18 20.71
N ILE A 179 -13.75 -61.84 20.21
CA ILE A 179 -15.00 -62.59 20.47
C ILE A 179 -14.90 -64.02 19.91
N VAL A 180 -14.44 -64.19 18.66
CA VAL A 180 -14.27 -65.51 18.03
C VAL A 180 -13.24 -66.35 18.80
N TYR A 181 -12.10 -65.76 19.14
CA TYR A 181 -11.02 -66.43 19.86
C TYR A 181 -11.43 -66.83 21.28
N SER A 182 -12.09 -65.93 22.03
CA SER A 182 -12.61 -66.24 23.37
C SER A 182 -13.66 -67.34 23.34
N ASN A 183 -14.53 -67.37 22.33
CA ASN A 183 -15.48 -68.46 22.13
C ASN A 183 -14.79 -69.80 21.82
N LYS A 184 -13.72 -69.79 21.01
CA LYS A 184 -12.91 -70.98 20.74
C LYS A 184 -12.22 -71.50 22.00
N LEU A 185 -11.62 -70.61 22.80
CA LEU A 185 -11.02 -70.97 24.08
C LEU A 185 -12.03 -71.56 25.06
N ARG A 186 -13.25 -71.00 25.16
CA ARG A 186 -14.33 -71.58 25.97
C ARG A 186 -14.74 -72.99 25.53
N LYS A 187 -14.68 -73.29 24.24
CA LYS A 187 -14.90 -74.67 23.75
C LYS A 187 -13.76 -75.58 24.19
N LEU A 188 -12.51 -75.15 24.04
CA LEU A 188 -11.34 -75.95 24.44
C LEU A 188 -11.31 -76.23 25.95
N THR A 189 -11.66 -75.26 26.80
CA THR A 189 -11.76 -75.50 28.25
C THR A 189 -12.84 -76.52 28.59
N LYS A 190 -14.00 -76.47 27.92
CA LYS A 190 -15.04 -77.52 28.05
C LYS A 190 -14.54 -78.90 27.63
N TYR A 191 -13.81 -78.99 26.51
CA TYR A 191 -13.21 -80.25 26.07
C TYR A 191 -12.16 -80.77 27.07
N LYS A 192 -11.29 -79.89 27.59
CA LYS A 192 -10.29 -80.25 28.60
C LYS A 192 -10.95 -80.77 29.87
N VAL A 193 -11.94 -80.06 30.42
CA VAL A 193 -12.70 -80.51 31.62
C VAL A 193 -13.37 -81.87 31.39
N LYS A 194 -13.99 -82.07 30.21
CA LYS A 194 -14.59 -83.37 29.86
C LYS A 194 -13.55 -84.49 29.81
N TYR A 195 -12.41 -84.24 29.17
CA TYR A 195 -11.32 -85.21 29.03
C TYR A 195 -10.67 -85.53 30.39
N THR A 196 -10.43 -84.53 31.24
CA THR A 196 -9.93 -84.75 32.61
C THR A 196 -10.91 -85.58 33.42
N LYS A 197 -12.21 -85.29 33.32
CA LYS A 197 -13.26 -86.06 34.02
C LYS A 197 -13.32 -87.52 33.58
N SER A 198 -13.06 -87.83 32.31
CA SER A 198 -12.99 -89.21 31.81
C SER A 198 -11.66 -89.92 32.13
N MET A 199 -10.55 -89.19 32.23
CA MET A 199 -9.23 -89.76 32.55
C MET A 199 -9.04 -90.07 34.04
N VAL A 200 -9.64 -89.28 34.94
CA VAL A 200 -9.52 -89.49 36.41
C VAL A 200 -9.88 -90.93 36.84
N PRO A 201 -11.00 -91.54 36.42
CA PRO A 201 -11.30 -92.92 36.78
C PRO A 201 -10.32 -93.94 36.17
N LEU A 202 -9.86 -93.73 34.92
CA LEU A 202 -8.87 -94.61 34.28
C LEU A 202 -7.51 -94.58 34.99
N ILE A 203 -7.05 -93.38 35.41
CA ILE A 203 -5.83 -93.23 36.20
C ILE A 203 -5.99 -93.91 37.56
N LYS A 204 -7.19 -93.82 38.16
CA LYS A 204 -7.50 -94.49 39.43
C LYS A 204 -7.48 -96.02 39.29
N GLU A 205 -8.02 -96.57 38.21
CA GLU A 205 -7.95 -98.01 37.90
C GLU A 205 -6.52 -98.48 37.63
N LEU A 206 -5.73 -97.73 36.86
CA LEU A 206 -4.31 -98.01 36.62
C LEU A 206 -3.49 -98.04 37.92
N ASN A 207 -3.71 -97.09 38.83
CA ASN A 207 -3.03 -97.08 40.12
C ASN A 207 -3.42 -98.30 40.98
N LEU A 208 -4.71 -98.67 41.02
CA LEU A 208 -5.18 -99.86 41.74
C LEU A 208 -4.58 -101.15 41.17
N LEU A 209 -4.45 -101.24 39.84
CA LEU A 209 -3.77 -102.37 39.19
C LEU A 209 -2.28 -102.44 39.57
N SER A 210 -1.58 -101.30 39.62
CA SER A 210 -0.16 -101.26 40.02
C SER A 210 0.07 -101.68 41.48
N GLU A 211 -0.79 -101.25 42.41
CA GLU A 211 -0.73 -101.66 43.83
C GLU A 211 -1.04 -103.16 44.00
N SER A 212 -1.91 -103.73 43.15
CA SER A 212 -2.24 -105.15 43.17
C SER A 212 -1.08 -106.04 42.68
N THR A 213 -0.30 -105.57 41.70
CA THR A 213 0.88 -106.29 41.20
C THR A 213 2.04 -106.23 42.18
N GLU A 214 2.19 -105.13 42.93
CA GLU A 214 3.24 -105.00 43.94
C GLU A 214 3.00 -105.94 45.14
N LYS A 215 1.73 -106.09 45.59
CA LYS A 215 1.35 -107.03 46.66
C LYS A 215 1.47 -108.51 46.29
N ASN A 216 1.50 -108.86 45.00
CA ASN A 216 1.66 -110.25 44.53
C ASN A 216 3.13 -110.61 44.22
N SER A 217 4.08 -109.72 44.49
CA SER A 217 5.52 -109.91 44.24
C SER A 217 6.37 -110.05 45.51
N VAL A 218 5.72 -110.22 46.67
CA VAL A 218 6.31 -110.51 48.00
C VAL A 218 5.78 -111.85 48.48
#